data_AF-A0A1B6KWS1-F1
#
_entry.id   AF-A0A1B6KWS1-F1
#
_cell.length_a   1.000
_cell.length_b   1.000
_cell.length_c   1.000
_cell.angle_alpha   90.00
_cell.angle_beta   90.00
_cell.angle_gamma   90.00
#
_symmetry.space_group_name_H-M   'P 1'
#
loop_
_entity.id
_entity.type
_entity.pdbx_description
1 polymer ?
#
loop_
_entity_poly.entity_id
_entity_poly.type
_entity_poly.pdbx_seq_one_letter_code
_entity_poly.pdbx_strand_id
1 'polypeptide(L)'
;MGQKYILSIERYRHFFIILLVVIFLSFVFIVIALLNIFSKKLFESDSRKLEKISLDNLNDIPEVILSQNIPVAVSRNYRCSYYDCFNVYRCGRKGSDQISIYVYPLRKYVDKHGLSMGPQITKEFYAILKAIVNSKYYSPNPEEACILVPSIDTLNQNRLRLKEVSQALGLLPYWYGGENHLIWNMLPGSPPDYNTVVDLALGNALIAGAGFDSWTYRVGFDISLPVYSPYATSLDRGNSANPNRKWLVVSSQVNIHPEYSLELLGLAETRAELLVLEPCPDQTNTSLRCSAGNIYYHPHILQEGSFCLVLRGARLGQPTLLEALAAGCIPIVTADAMVMPFADIIDWKRAALFVGEADLNTLVDVATSVSEKRRDEMRKQGLWLYQRYFSTMEAVTLTVLDIINDRVFPHHARTYEEWNFAPHKRVPQSPLFLPLTAPRAPGFTAVILTYDRVESLFTLINKLVRVPSLSKVIVVWNNQRKNPPPMHLWPKVSKPVKLIHTKENKLSNRFYPYEEIETEAILTIDDDIVMLTADELEFGFEVWREFPDRIVGFPSRTHVWDNSTQRWKYESEWTNQISMVLTGVAFHHKYWSYL
;
A
#
# COMPACT_ATOMS: atom_id res chain seq x y z
N MET A 1 -8.45 64.26 -79.60
CA MET A 1 -9.09 62.96 -79.25
C MET A 1 -8.52 62.28 -77.99
N GLY A 2 -7.57 62.87 -77.25
CA GLY A 2 -6.84 62.17 -76.18
C GLY A 2 -7.44 62.16 -74.76
N GLN A 3 -8.54 62.87 -74.48
CA GLN A 3 -9.03 63.05 -73.10
C GLN A 3 -10.20 62.15 -72.69
N LYS A 4 -10.87 61.47 -73.64
CA LYS A 4 -11.95 60.51 -73.33
C LYS A 4 -11.49 59.07 -73.08
N TYR A 5 -10.24 58.72 -73.44
CA TYR A 5 -9.73 57.35 -73.29
C TYR A 5 -9.16 57.06 -71.89
N ILE A 6 -8.62 58.06 -71.21
CA ILE A 6 -7.95 57.89 -69.90
C ILE A 6 -8.98 57.68 -68.77
N LEU A 7 -10.17 58.30 -68.85
CA LEU A 7 -11.25 58.11 -67.87
C LEU A 7 -11.89 56.71 -67.90
N SER A 8 -11.76 56.01 -69.02
CA SER A 8 -12.28 54.64 -69.21
C SER A 8 -11.41 53.62 -68.48
N ILE A 9 -10.08 53.69 -68.66
CA ILE A 9 -9.13 52.71 -68.12
C ILE A 9 -9.07 52.74 -66.58
N GLU A 10 -9.16 53.92 -65.96
CA GLU A 10 -9.21 54.08 -64.49
C GLU A 10 -10.47 53.43 -63.88
N ARG A 11 -11.63 53.52 -64.56
CA ARG A 11 -12.88 52.86 -64.13
C ARG A 11 -12.80 51.35 -64.26
N TYR A 12 -12.24 50.84 -65.35
CA TYR A 12 -12.03 49.40 -65.51
C TYR A 12 -11.02 48.87 -64.48
N ARG A 13 -9.96 49.62 -64.15
CA ARG A 13 -9.00 49.25 -63.12
C ARG A 13 -9.67 49.12 -61.75
N HIS A 14 -10.49 50.08 -61.34
CA HIS A 14 -11.22 50.01 -60.08
C HIS A 14 -12.25 48.87 -60.09
N PHE A 15 -12.94 48.63 -61.21
CA PHE A 15 -13.86 47.51 -61.35
C PHE A 15 -13.17 46.15 -61.18
N PHE A 16 -12.02 45.93 -61.83
CA PHE A 16 -11.27 44.67 -61.69
C PHE A 16 -10.63 44.51 -60.32
N ILE A 17 -10.18 45.59 -59.67
CA ILE A 17 -9.67 45.54 -58.29
C ILE A 17 -10.81 45.15 -57.32
N ILE A 18 -11.98 45.77 -57.45
CA ILE A 18 -13.14 45.45 -56.61
C ILE A 18 -13.58 44.00 -56.85
N LEU A 19 -13.63 43.55 -58.11
CA LEU A 19 -13.97 42.17 -58.44
C LEU A 19 -12.98 41.17 -57.83
N LEU A 20 -11.68 41.48 -57.87
CA LEU A 20 -10.64 40.61 -57.32
C LEU A 20 -10.70 40.57 -55.78
N VAL A 21 -11.02 41.69 -55.13
CA VAL A 21 -11.27 41.74 -53.67
C VAL A 21 -12.51 40.92 -53.30
N VAL A 22 -13.59 41.01 -54.07
CA VAL A 22 -14.82 40.23 -53.82
C VAL A 22 -14.58 38.72 -53.99
N ILE A 23 -13.84 38.32 -55.04
CA ILE A 23 -13.47 36.91 -55.27
C ILE A 23 -12.53 36.42 -54.16
N PHE A 24 -11.59 37.24 -53.70
CA PHE A 24 -10.70 36.88 -52.61
C PHE A 24 -11.46 36.70 -51.29
N LEU A 25 -12.37 37.62 -50.97
CA LEU A 25 -13.20 37.52 -49.76
C LEU A 25 -14.15 36.32 -49.81
N SER A 26 -14.74 36.01 -50.97
CA SER A 26 -15.59 34.82 -51.10
C SER A 26 -14.78 33.53 -50.99
N PHE A 27 -13.56 33.48 -51.55
CA PHE A 27 -12.65 32.35 -51.39
C PHE A 27 -12.24 32.15 -49.93
N VAL A 28 -11.86 33.22 -49.22
CA VAL A 28 -11.54 33.16 -47.78
C VAL A 28 -12.73 32.66 -46.97
N PHE A 29 -13.95 33.14 -47.27
CA PHE A 29 -15.16 32.69 -46.58
C PHE A 29 -15.45 31.20 -46.83
N ILE A 30 -15.25 30.72 -48.06
CA ILE A 30 -15.40 29.30 -48.41
C ILE A 30 -14.34 28.44 -47.71
N VAL A 31 -13.09 28.90 -47.65
CA VAL A 31 -12.00 28.20 -46.93
C VAL A 31 -12.27 28.14 -45.43
N ILE A 32 -12.74 29.23 -44.82
CA ILE A 32 -13.14 29.24 -43.41
C ILE A 32 -14.33 28.29 -43.19
N ALA A 33 -15.34 28.31 -44.04
CA ALA A 33 -16.48 27.41 -43.95
C ALA A 33 -16.06 25.93 -44.09
N LEU A 34 -15.17 25.62 -45.04
CA LEU A 34 -14.63 24.28 -45.23
C LEU A 34 -13.77 23.84 -44.05
N LEU A 35 -12.92 24.71 -43.51
CA LEU A 35 -12.15 24.42 -42.29
C LEU A 35 -13.06 24.20 -41.08
N ASN A 36 -14.17 24.92 -40.97
CA ASN A 36 -15.12 24.75 -39.86
C ASN A 36 -15.98 23.48 -40.01
N ILE A 37 -16.33 23.10 -41.25
CA ILE A 37 -17.01 21.84 -41.55
C ILE A 37 -16.06 20.66 -41.37
N PHE A 38 -14.80 20.79 -41.79
CA PHE A 38 -13.79 19.75 -41.66
C PHE A 38 -13.33 19.61 -40.21
N SER A 39 -13.19 20.71 -39.46
CA SER A 39 -12.91 20.67 -38.02
C SER A 39 -14.08 20.04 -37.26
N LYS A 40 -15.34 20.38 -37.59
CA LYS A 40 -16.51 19.69 -37.05
C LYS A 40 -16.49 18.21 -37.40
N LYS A 41 -16.28 17.82 -38.66
CA LYS A 41 -16.24 16.40 -39.05
C LYS A 41 -15.06 15.63 -38.44
N LEU A 42 -13.90 16.27 -38.23
CA LEU A 42 -12.75 15.64 -37.56
C LEU A 42 -12.99 15.45 -36.05
N PHE A 43 -13.66 16.41 -35.39
CA PHE A 43 -13.98 16.34 -33.96
C PHE A 43 -15.28 15.60 -33.63
N GLU A 44 -16.19 15.42 -34.59
CA GLU A 44 -17.47 14.73 -34.44
C GLU A 44 -17.36 13.22 -34.78
N SER A 45 -16.19 12.76 -35.21
CA SER A 45 -15.93 11.38 -35.67
C SER A 45 -15.69 10.34 -34.56
N ASP A 46 -15.76 10.66 -33.26
CA ASP A 46 -15.72 9.58 -32.24
C ASP A 46 -16.38 9.90 -30.89
N SER A 47 -17.11 11.00 -30.76
CA SER A 47 -17.92 11.23 -29.57
C SER A 47 -19.24 10.47 -29.65
N ARG A 48 -19.20 9.13 -29.72
CA ARG A 48 -20.29 8.38 -29.10
C ARG A 48 -20.27 8.83 -27.64
N LYS A 49 -21.27 9.60 -27.20
CA LYS A 49 -21.47 9.88 -25.77
C LYS A 49 -21.60 8.53 -25.08
N LEU A 50 -20.48 8.01 -24.58
CA LEU A 50 -20.45 6.79 -23.79
C LEU A 50 -21.17 7.13 -22.49
N GLU A 51 -22.41 6.66 -22.37
CA GLU A 51 -23.24 6.94 -21.22
C GLU A 51 -22.73 6.19 -19.99
N LYS A 52 -22.89 6.81 -18.82
CA LYS A 52 -22.60 6.17 -17.54
C LYS A 52 -23.47 4.91 -17.41
N ILE A 53 -22.87 3.81 -16.99
CA ILE A 53 -23.59 2.56 -16.75
C ILE A 53 -24.72 2.78 -15.73
N SER A 54 -25.95 2.40 -16.08
CA SER A 54 -27.06 2.36 -15.13
C SER A 54 -27.04 1.03 -14.37
N LEU A 55 -27.08 1.13 -13.04
CA LEU A 55 -27.19 -0.02 -12.13
C LEU A 55 -28.59 -0.11 -11.48
N ASP A 56 -29.57 0.64 -11.99
CA ASP A 56 -30.86 0.84 -11.32
C ASP A 56 -31.89 -0.24 -11.68
N ASN A 57 -31.81 -0.81 -12.89
CA ASN A 57 -32.76 -1.81 -13.36
C ASN A 57 -32.19 -3.24 -13.29
N LEU A 58 -32.26 -3.84 -12.10
CA LEU A 58 -31.84 -5.24 -11.87
C LEU A 58 -32.85 -6.27 -12.42
N ASN A 59 -34.05 -5.85 -12.82
CA ASN A 59 -35.12 -6.75 -13.28
C ASN A 59 -35.03 -7.06 -14.78
N ASP A 60 -34.40 -6.17 -15.57
CA ASP A 60 -34.30 -6.28 -17.03
C ASP A 60 -32.82 -6.33 -17.47
N ILE A 61 -32.11 -7.35 -16.98
CA ILE A 61 -30.69 -7.56 -17.30
C ILE A 61 -30.60 -8.42 -18.57
N PRO A 62 -29.84 -7.98 -19.60
CA PRO A 62 -29.66 -8.75 -20.83
C PRO A 62 -29.10 -10.15 -20.58
N GLU A 63 -29.71 -11.15 -21.22
CA GLU A 63 -29.28 -12.54 -21.11
C GLU A 63 -28.19 -12.89 -22.14
N VAL A 64 -27.20 -13.67 -21.71
CA VAL A 64 -26.15 -14.22 -22.57
C VAL A 64 -26.13 -15.74 -22.42
N ILE A 65 -26.31 -16.43 -23.54
CA ILE A 65 -26.34 -17.88 -23.60
C ILE A 65 -24.90 -18.42 -23.64
N LEU A 66 -24.53 -19.23 -22.65
CA LEU A 66 -23.26 -19.96 -22.62
C LEU A 66 -23.42 -21.30 -23.34
N SER A 67 -22.71 -21.49 -24.46
CA SER A 67 -22.65 -22.79 -25.13
C SER A 67 -21.62 -23.71 -24.46
N GLN A 68 -21.89 -25.02 -24.46
CA GLN A 68 -21.01 -26.01 -23.81
C GLN A 68 -19.62 -26.15 -24.48
N ASN A 69 -19.45 -25.60 -25.68
CA ASN A 69 -18.24 -25.72 -26.50
C ASN A 69 -17.23 -24.57 -26.28
N ILE A 70 -17.52 -23.62 -25.38
CA ILE A 70 -16.60 -22.51 -25.10
C ILE A 70 -15.42 -23.05 -24.29
N PRO A 71 -14.16 -22.84 -24.73
CA PRO A 71 -13.00 -23.26 -23.95
C PRO A 71 -12.95 -22.48 -22.63
N VAL A 72 -12.56 -23.16 -21.56
CA VAL A 72 -12.31 -22.50 -20.27
C VAL A 72 -11.10 -21.59 -20.43
N ALA A 73 -11.15 -20.40 -19.84
CA ALA A 73 -10.02 -19.47 -19.84
C ALA A 73 -8.76 -20.11 -19.20
N VAL A 74 -7.61 -19.46 -19.41
CA VAL A 74 -6.33 -19.93 -18.85
C VAL A 74 -6.37 -19.91 -17.33
N SER A 75 -5.83 -20.95 -16.69
CA SER A 75 -5.70 -21.04 -15.24
C SER A 75 -4.93 -19.83 -14.67
N ARG A 76 -5.18 -19.50 -13.40
CA ARG A 76 -4.48 -18.42 -12.68
C ARG A 76 -2.97 -18.54 -12.81
N ASN A 77 -2.31 -17.45 -13.17
CA ASN A 77 -0.85 -17.35 -13.18
C ASN A 77 -0.33 -16.93 -11.79
N TYR A 78 0.32 -17.88 -11.10
CA TYR A 78 0.88 -17.67 -9.76
C TYR A 78 2.15 -16.82 -9.75
N ARG A 79 2.80 -16.63 -10.91
CA ARG A 79 4.05 -15.86 -11.04
C ARG A 79 3.82 -14.39 -11.38
N CYS A 80 2.57 -13.93 -11.42
CA CYS A 80 2.28 -12.55 -11.77
C CYS A 80 2.86 -11.58 -10.75
N SER A 81 3.67 -10.66 -11.25
CA SER A 81 4.10 -9.46 -10.56
C SER A 81 3.48 -8.22 -11.21
N TYR A 82 3.62 -7.07 -10.54
CA TYR A 82 3.26 -5.78 -11.12
C TYR A 82 3.97 -5.51 -12.46
N TYR A 83 5.19 -6.01 -12.66
CA TYR A 83 5.96 -5.71 -13.87
C TYR A 83 5.62 -6.65 -15.03
N ASP A 84 5.12 -7.86 -14.74
CA ASP A 84 4.94 -8.91 -15.75
C ASP A 84 3.49 -9.04 -16.24
N CYS A 85 2.53 -8.82 -15.34
CA CYS A 85 1.11 -9.10 -15.61
C CYS A 85 0.22 -7.85 -15.54
N PHE A 86 0.77 -6.70 -15.12
CA PHE A 86 0.06 -5.43 -15.11
C PHE A 86 0.58 -4.51 -16.21
N ASN A 87 -0.31 -4.05 -17.08
CA ASN A 87 0.01 -3.14 -18.15
C ASN A 87 -0.22 -1.68 -17.71
N VAL A 88 0.83 -1.06 -17.18
CA VAL A 88 0.80 0.33 -16.72
C VAL A 88 0.55 1.33 -17.84
N TYR A 89 0.85 0.99 -19.11
CA TYR A 89 0.65 1.88 -20.26
C TYR A 89 -0.83 2.12 -20.61
N ARG A 90 -1.75 1.36 -20.02
CA ARG A 90 -3.19 1.63 -20.07
C ARG A 90 -3.62 2.74 -19.09
N CYS A 91 -2.76 3.06 -18.13
CA CYS A 91 -3.03 4.02 -17.08
C CYS A 91 -2.47 5.40 -17.47
N GLY A 92 -3.13 6.49 -17.03
CA GLY A 92 -2.66 7.86 -17.29
C GLY A 92 -3.09 8.49 -18.63
N ARG A 93 -3.90 7.80 -19.47
CA ARG A 93 -4.41 8.36 -20.74
C ARG A 93 -5.22 9.65 -20.60
N LYS A 94 -5.79 9.88 -19.40
CA LYS A 94 -6.57 11.09 -19.08
C LYS A 94 -5.70 12.28 -18.64
N GLY A 95 -4.36 12.13 -18.58
CA GLY A 95 -3.43 13.18 -18.16
C GLY A 95 -3.54 13.58 -16.68
N SER A 96 -4.28 12.80 -15.88
CA SER A 96 -4.44 12.98 -14.44
C SER A 96 -3.62 11.94 -13.69
N ASP A 97 -3.08 12.29 -12.51
CA ASP A 97 -2.43 11.41 -11.53
C ASP A 97 -3.44 10.45 -10.86
N GLN A 98 -4.31 9.86 -11.67
CA GLN A 98 -5.45 9.10 -11.24
C GLN A 98 -5.76 7.95 -12.21
N ILE A 99 -6.02 6.76 -11.66
CA ILE A 99 -6.47 5.62 -12.46
C ILE A 99 -7.90 5.81 -12.97
N SER A 100 -8.20 5.19 -14.09
CA SER A 100 -9.53 5.11 -14.70
C SER A 100 -10.02 3.66 -14.63
N ILE A 101 -11.29 3.45 -14.27
CA ILE A 101 -11.87 2.14 -14.05
C ILE A 101 -13.15 2.00 -14.85
N TYR A 102 -13.20 0.97 -15.69
CA TYR A 102 -14.40 0.61 -16.44
C TYR A 102 -15.07 -0.60 -15.81
N VAL A 103 -16.37 -0.50 -15.63
CA VAL A 103 -17.23 -1.57 -15.11
C VAL A 103 -18.01 -2.15 -16.29
N TYR A 104 -17.91 -3.46 -16.50
CA TYR A 104 -18.66 -4.13 -17.56
C TYR A 104 -20.18 -4.02 -17.33
N PRO A 105 -21.01 -3.95 -18.38
CA PRO A 105 -22.47 -3.98 -18.24
C PRO A 105 -22.96 -5.23 -17.49
N LEU A 106 -24.03 -5.08 -16.72
CA LEU A 106 -24.69 -6.21 -16.07
C LEU A 106 -25.18 -7.19 -17.14
N ARG A 107 -24.91 -8.48 -16.95
CA ARG A 107 -25.34 -9.57 -17.84
C ARG A 107 -25.78 -10.77 -17.03
N LYS A 108 -26.85 -11.41 -17.45
CA LYS A 108 -27.34 -12.66 -16.87
C LYS A 108 -26.90 -13.82 -17.75
N TYR A 109 -26.04 -14.67 -17.22
CA TYR A 109 -25.54 -15.83 -17.97
C TYR A 109 -26.48 -17.02 -17.77
N VAL A 110 -27.03 -17.53 -18.86
CA VAL A 110 -27.97 -18.66 -18.87
C VAL A 110 -27.44 -19.79 -19.74
N ASP A 111 -27.88 -21.02 -19.48
CA ASP A 111 -27.61 -22.14 -20.38
C ASP A 111 -28.56 -22.13 -21.58
N LYS A 112 -28.39 -23.11 -22.48
CA LYS A 112 -29.25 -23.34 -23.65
C LYS A 112 -30.72 -23.61 -23.33
N HIS A 113 -31.05 -23.89 -22.06
CA HIS A 113 -32.41 -24.16 -21.56
C HIS A 113 -32.97 -22.99 -20.74
N GLY A 114 -32.27 -21.85 -20.67
CA GLY A 114 -32.70 -20.66 -19.92
C GLY A 114 -32.45 -20.75 -18.41
N LEU A 115 -31.72 -21.78 -17.93
CA LEU A 115 -31.36 -21.89 -16.53
C LEU A 115 -30.24 -20.90 -16.19
N SER A 116 -30.40 -20.11 -15.13
CA SER A 116 -29.35 -19.20 -14.65
C SER A 116 -28.11 -19.99 -14.23
N MET A 117 -26.96 -19.64 -14.83
CA MET A 117 -25.68 -20.32 -14.63
C MET A 117 -24.75 -19.57 -13.67
N GLY A 118 -25.04 -18.31 -13.39
CA GLY A 118 -24.32 -17.48 -12.41
C GLY A 118 -25.14 -17.20 -11.16
N PRO A 119 -24.48 -16.82 -10.04
CA PRO A 119 -25.17 -16.36 -8.85
C PRO A 119 -25.93 -15.05 -9.13
N GLN A 120 -27.10 -14.89 -8.50
CA GLN A 120 -27.72 -13.57 -8.40
C GLN A 120 -26.80 -12.62 -7.63
N ILE A 121 -26.71 -11.39 -8.12
CA ILE A 121 -25.90 -10.31 -7.53
C ILE A 121 -26.30 -10.11 -6.07
N THR A 122 -25.31 -10.17 -5.18
CA THR A 122 -25.47 -9.86 -3.76
C THR A 122 -25.59 -8.37 -3.50
N LYS A 123 -26.13 -8.02 -2.32
CA LYS A 123 -26.13 -6.64 -1.83
C LYS A 123 -24.71 -6.10 -1.70
N GLU A 124 -23.79 -6.96 -1.25
CA GLU A 124 -22.37 -6.66 -1.07
C GLU A 124 -21.69 -6.38 -2.41
N PHE A 125 -21.84 -7.27 -3.40
CA PHE A 125 -21.24 -7.06 -4.72
C PHE A 125 -21.85 -5.85 -5.44
N TYR A 126 -23.15 -5.65 -5.31
CA TYR A 126 -23.82 -4.44 -5.81
C TYR A 126 -23.24 -3.18 -5.19
N ALA A 127 -22.98 -3.17 -3.87
CA ALA A 127 -22.36 -2.05 -3.20
C ALA A 127 -20.95 -1.75 -3.71
N ILE A 128 -20.16 -2.78 -4.06
CA ILE A 128 -18.85 -2.63 -4.72
C ILE A 128 -19.00 -1.92 -6.07
N LEU A 129 -19.86 -2.44 -6.95
CA LEU A 129 -20.07 -1.86 -8.28
C LEU A 129 -20.55 -0.40 -8.18
N LYS A 130 -21.52 -0.15 -7.29
CA LYS A 130 -22.06 1.19 -7.03
C LYS A 130 -20.98 2.15 -6.52
N ALA A 131 -20.13 1.70 -5.59
CA ALA A 131 -19.02 2.49 -5.07
C ALA A 131 -18.03 2.85 -6.17
N ILE A 132 -17.66 1.91 -7.05
CA ILE A 132 -16.77 2.17 -8.19
C ILE A 132 -17.39 3.20 -9.13
N VAL A 133 -18.64 2.99 -9.56
CA VAL A 133 -19.36 3.84 -10.52
C VAL A 133 -19.62 5.27 -10.00
N ASN A 134 -19.71 5.44 -8.68
CA ASN A 134 -19.86 6.76 -8.05
C ASN A 134 -18.53 7.39 -7.65
N SER A 135 -17.43 6.64 -7.68
CA SER A 135 -16.11 7.16 -7.35
C SER A 135 -15.56 8.09 -8.44
N LYS A 136 -14.56 8.89 -8.06
CA LYS A 136 -13.76 9.68 -8.99
C LYS A 136 -13.01 8.84 -10.03
N TYR A 137 -12.84 7.54 -9.82
CA TYR A 137 -12.05 6.65 -10.67
C TYR A 137 -12.85 6.12 -11.87
N TYR A 138 -14.17 6.24 -11.88
CA TYR A 138 -15.00 5.66 -12.94
C TYR A 138 -14.75 6.29 -14.32
N SER A 139 -14.71 5.44 -15.34
CA SER A 139 -14.74 5.81 -16.76
C SER A 139 -15.76 4.98 -17.52
N PRO A 140 -16.62 5.59 -18.37
CA PRO A 140 -17.51 4.85 -19.25
C PRO A 140 -16.80 4.28 -20.48
N ASN A 141 -15.54 4.67 -20.76
CA ASN A 141 -14.77 4.20 -21.91
C ASN A 141 -13.79 3.08 -21.50
N PRO A 142 -13.94 1.84 -22.02
CA PRO A 142 -13.03 0.73 -21.72
C PRO A 142 -11.61 0.92 -22.29
N GLU A 143 -11.46 1.67 -23.38
CA GLU A 143 -10.15 1.95 -23.99
C GLU A 143 -9.33 2.96 -23.20
N GLU A 144 -10.00 3.86 -22.46
CA GLU A 144 -9.32 4.79 -21.54
C GLU A 144 -9.08 4.20 -20.16
N ALA A 145 -9.70 3.05 -19.85
CA ALA A 145 -9.65 2.46 -18.53
C ALA A 145 -8.31 1.76 -18.27
N CYS A 146 -7.69 2.13 -17.15
CA CYS A 146 -6.55 1.45 -16.55
C CYS A 146 -6.96 0.08 -16.00
N ILE A 147 -8.08 0.00 -15.28
CA ILE A 147 -8.60 -1.23 -14.66
C ILE A 147 -9.97 -1.60 -15.23
N LEU A 148 -10.20 -2.89 -15.41
CA LEU A 148 -11.45 -3.46 -15.90
C LEU A 148 -12.12 -4.33 -14.82
N VAL A 149 -13.38 -4.07 -14.51
CA VAL A 149 -14.10 -4.78 -13.43
C VAL A 149 -15.31 -5.54 -14.00
N PRO A 150 -15.25 -6.88 -14.06
CA PRO A 150 -16.39 -7.69 -14.47
C PRO A 150 -17.59 -7.53 -13.54
N SER A 151 -18.78 -7.39 -14.10
CA SER A 151 -20.04 -7.40 -13.35
C SER A 151 -20.56 -8.82 -13.08
N ILE A 152 -19.67 -9.70 -12.61
CA ILE A 152 -19.98 -11.08 -12.24
C ILE A 152 -19.66 -11.26 -10.76
N ASP A 153 -20.68 -11.55 -9.96
CA ASP A 153 -20.52 -11.72 -8.52
C ASP A 153 -19.68 -12.97 -8.22
N THR A 154 -18.45 -12.73 -7.76
CA THR A 154 -17.46 -13.76 -7.43
C THR A 154 -17.12 -13.77 -5.93
N LEU A 155 -17.89 -13.07 -5.09
CA LEU A 155 -17.56 -12.87 -3.68
C LEU A 155 -17.49 -14.15 -2.86
N ASN A 156 -18.35 -15.13 -3.17
CA ASN A 156 -18.45 -16.38 -2.42
C ASN A 156 -18.39 -17.60 -3.35
N GLN A 157 -17.29 -18.34 -3.26
CA GLN A 157 -17.02 -19.50 -4.11
C GLN A 157 -18.11 -20.58 -4.00
N ASN A 158 -18.70 -20.77 -2.82
CA ASN A 158 -19.75 -21.79 -2.60
C ASN A 158 -21.00 -21.57 -3.47
N ARG A 159 -21.16 -20.38 -4.06
CA ARG A 159 -22.28 -20.02 -4.93
C ARG A 159 -21.93 -20.07 -6.41
N LEU A 160 -20.68 -20.39 -6.75
CA LEU A 160 -20.16 -20.33 -8.11
C LEU A 160 -20.21 -21.71 -8.77
N ARG A 161 -20.62 -21.71 -10.03
CA ARG A 161 -20.33 -22.81 -10.95
C ARG A 161 -19.00 -22.51 -11.65
N LEU A 162 -17.91 -23.06 -11.12
CA LEU A 162 -16.54 -22.60 -11.43
C LEU A 162 -16.22 -22.61 -12.93
N LYS A 163 -16.64 -23.66 -13.64
CA LYS A 163 -16.38 -23.82 -15.08
C LYS A 163 -17.11 -22.76 -15.90
N GLU A 164 -18.40 -22.58 -15.62
CA GLU A 164 -19.30 -21.66 -16.32
C GLU A 164 -18.90 -20.20 -16.08
N VAL A 165 -18.58 -19.85 -14.83
CA VAL A 165 -18.11 -18.50 -14.49
C VAL A 165 -16.76 -18.22 -15.17
N SER A 166 -15.86 -19.20 -15.21
CA SER A 166 -14.58 -19.08 -15.92
C SER A 166 -14.76 -18.90 -17.44
N GLN A 167 -15.72 -19.60 -18.04
CA GLN A 167 -16.09 -19.40 -19.46
C GLN A 167 -16.70 -18.02 -19.69
N ALA A 168 -17.57 -17.54 -18.79
CA ALA A 168 -18.20 -16.23 -18.88
C ALA A 168 -17.16 -15.09 -18.83
N LEU A 169 -16.15 -15.20 -17.95
CA LEU A 169 -15.03 -14.24 -17.90
C LEU A 169 -14.24 -14.23 -19.21
N GLY A 170 -13.94 -15.41 -19.77
CA GLY A 170 -13.23 -15.53 -21.05
C GLY A 170 -13.99 -14.98 -22.26
N LEU A 171 -15.32 -14.86 -22.19
CA LEU A 171 -16.15 -14.25 -23.24
C LEU A 171 -16.21 -12.71 -23.17
N LEU A 172 -15.67 -12.08 -22.12
CA LEU A 172 -15.71 -10.63 -22.00
C LEU A 172 -14.88 -10.00 -23.13
N PRO A 173 -15.41 -9.00 -23.87
CA PRO A 173 -14.75 -8.43 -25.05
C PRO A 173 -13.32 -7.93 -24.81
N TYR A 174 -13.04 -7.44 -23.60
CA TYR A 174 -11.74 -6.87 -23.24
C TYR A 174 -10.98 -7.74 -22.23
N TRP A 175 -11.27 -9.04 -22.08
CA TRP A 175 -10.66 -9.89 -21.04
C TRP A 175 -9.13 -9.94 -21.12
N TYR A 176 -8.55 -9.96 -22.33
CA TYR A 176 -7.10 -9.95 -22.57
C TYR A 176 -6.30 -10.92 -21.66
N GLY A 177 -6.82 -12.14 -21.46
CA GLY A 177 -6.18 -13.13 -20.59
C GLY A 177 -6.13 -12.75 -19.11
N GLY A 178 -6.96 -11.80 -18.67
CA GLY A 178 -7.05 -11.28 -17.32
C GLY A 178 -6.21 -10.02 -17.07
N GLU A 179 -5.41 -9.55 -18.02
CA GLU A 179 -4.56 -8.37 -17.84
C GLU A 179 -5.39 -7.15 -17.40
N ASN A 180 -4.94 -6.46 -16.35
CA ASN A 180 -5.60 -5.30 -15.72
C ASN A 180 -7.06 -5.54 -15.24
N HIS A 181 -7.51 -6.79 -15.13
CA HIS A 181 -8.82 -7.09 -14.55
C HIS A 181 -8.72 -7.20 -13.03
N LEU A 182 -9.71 -6.64 -12.33
CA LEU A 182 -9.83 -6.74 -10.89
C LEU A 182 -11.02 -7.63 -10.52
N ILE A 183 -10.71 -8.74 -9.85
CA ILE A 183 -11.68 -9.74 -9.37
C ILE A 183 -11.83 -9.62 -7.85
N TRP A 184 -13.07 -9.68 -7.38
CA TRP A 184 -13.41 -9.52 -5.96
C TRP A 184 -13.82 -10.86 -5.37
N ASN A 185 -13.14 -11.31 -4.32
CA ASN A 185 -13.52 -12.52 -3.61
C ASN A 185 -13.29 -12.34 -2.10
N MET A 186 -14.27 -12.75 -1.29
CA MET A 186 -14.15 -12.68 0.18
C MET A 186 -14.22 -14.06 0.84
N LEU A 187 -14.77 -15.05 0.15
CA LEU A 187 -14.88 -16.42 0.65
C LEU A 187 -14.35 -17.37 -0.44
N PRO A 188 -13.02 -17.54 -0.52
CA PRO A 188 -12.41 -18.50 -1.43
C PRO A 188 -12.56 -19.92 -0.88
N GLY A 189 -12.38 -20.89 -1.78
CA GLY A 189 -12.37 -22.30 -1.45
C GLY A 189 -13.74 -22.86 -1.06
N SER A 190 -13.84 -24.16 -1.22
CA SER A 190 -14.98 -24.98 -0.78
C SER A 190 -14.44 -26.23 -0.08
N PRO A 191 -15.26 -26.93 0.73
CA PRO A 191 -14.88 -28.23 1.26
C PRO A 191 -14.45 -29.18 0.13
N PRO A 192 -13.44 -30.04 0.35
CA PRO A 192 -12.71 -30.23 1.61
C PRO A 192 -11.49 -29.31 1.79
N ASP A 193 -10.92 -28.76 0.72
CA ASP A 193 -9.58 -28.17 0.72
C ASP A 193 -9.53 -26.70 1.17
N TYR A 194 -10.63 -25.95 1.02
CA TYR A 194 -10.74 -24.53 1.37
C TYR A 194 -9.55 -23.66 0.90
N ASN A 195 -9.21 -23.76 -0.40
CA ASN A 195 -8.17 -22.97 -1.04
C ASN A 195 -8.24 -21.48 -0.66
N THR A 196 -7.07 -20.87 -0.45
CA THR A 196 -6.93 -19.48 0.01
C THR A 196 -7.09 -18.45 -1.10
N VAL A 197 -7.38 -18.90 -2.31
CA VAL A 197 -7.72 -18.08 -3.49
C VAL A 197 -8.86 -18.75 -4.23
N VAL A 198 -9.71 -17.95 -4.89
CA VAL A 198 -10.86 -18.44 -5.63
C VAL A 198 -10.45 -19.36 -6.80
N ASP A 199 -11.12 -20.51 -6.93
CA ASP A 199 -10.82 -21.56 -7.92
C ASP A 199 -11.39 -21.25 -9.31
N LEU A 200 -11.15 -20.03 -9.81
CA LEU A 200 -11.55 -19.59 -11.14
C LEU A 200 -10.34 -19.52 -12.09
N ALA A 201 -10.60 -19.70 -13.39
CA ALA A 201 -9.59 -19.49 -14.42
C ALA A 201 -9.41 -17.99 -14.70
N LEU A 202 -8.55 -17.36 -13.91
CA LEU A 202 -8.37 -15.90 -13.88
C LEU A 202 -7.20 -15.39 -14.73
N GLY A 203 -6.37 -16.26 -15.31
CA GLY A 203 -5.17 -15.87 -16.03
C GLY A 203 -4.29 -14.89 -15.23
N ASN A 204 -4.08 -13.70 -15.80
CA ASN A 204 -3.24 -12.63 -15.24
C ASN A 204 -4.02 -11.60 -14.40
N ALA A 205 -5.28 -11.84 -14.05
CA ALA A 205 -6.09 -10.86 -13.30
C ALA A 205 -5.59 -10.61 -11.88
N LEU A 206 -5.77 -9.38 -11.40
CA LEU A 206 -5.58 -8.98 -10.01
C LEU A 206 -6.74 -9.51 -9.18
N ILE A 207 -6.44 -9.95 -7.96
CA ILE A 207 -7.43 -10.46 -7.03
C ILE A 207 -7.44 -9.56 -5.80
N ALA A 208 -8.56 -8.87 -5.58
CA ALA A 208 -8.91 -8.32 -4.30
C ALA A 208 -9.62 -9.44 -3.51
N GLY A 209 -8.84 -10.14 -2.70
CA GLY A 209 -9.17 -11.43 -2.10
C GLY A 209 -9.09 -11.40 -0.58
N ALA A 210 -10.01 -12.03 0.15
CA ALA A 210 -9.86 -12.24 1.59
C ALA A 210 -9.36 -13.65 1.91
N GLY A 211 -8.65 -13.80 3.03
CA GLY A 211 -8.16 -15.11 3.48
C GLY A 211 -6.97 -15.65 2.71
N PHE A 212 -6.18 -14.76 2.10
CA PHE A 212 -4.92 -15.13 1.48
C PHE A 212 -3.96 -15.73 2.48
N ASP A 213 -3.21 -16.70 1.99
CA ASP A 213 -2.05 -17.28 2.65
C ASP A 213 -0.76 -16.73 2.02
N SER A 214 0.33 -16.68 2.79
CA SER A 214 1.60 -16.11 2.35
C SER A 214 2.24 -16.82 1.14
N TRP A 215 1.89 -18.09 0.87
CA TRP A 215 2.36 -18.83 -0.31
C TRP A 215 1.54 -18.55 -1.56
N THR A 216 0.25 -18.22 -1.41
CA THR A 216 -0.66 -18.00 -2.55
C THR A 216 -0.88 -16.52 -2.88
N TYR A 217 -0.54 -15.61 -1.97
CA TYR A 217 -0.63 -14.16 -2.16
C TYR A 217 0.47 -13.63 -3.06
N ARG A 218 0.11 -12.91 -4.13
CA ARG A 218 1.06 -12.24 -5.01
C ARG A 218 1.37 -10.84 -4.46
N VAL A 219 2.40 -10.74 -3.64
CA VAL A 219 2.81 -9.50 -2.95
C VAL A 219 3.00 -8.34 -3.94
N GLY A 220 2.40 -7.18 -3.64
CA GLY A 220 2.44 -5.99 -4.49
C GLY A 220 1.58 -6.06 -5.76
N PHE A 221 0.94 -7.21 -6.03
CA PHE A 221 0.05 -7.41 -7.18
C PHE A 221 -1.39 -7.62 -6.73
N ASP A 222 -1.67 -8.67 -5.96
CA ASP A 222 -2.97 -8.89 -5.33
C ASP A 222 -3.22 -7.90 -4.19
N ILE A 223 -4.46 -7.83 -3.68
CA ILE A 223 -4.85 -6.95 -2.58
C ILE A 223 -5.61 -7.77 -1.54
N SER A 224 -5.03 -7.90 -0.34
CA SER A 224 -5.68 -8.61 0.76
C SER A 224 -6.87 -7.82 1.30
N LEU A 225 -8.02 -8.46 1.35
CA LEU A 225 -9.28 -7.91 1.82
C LEU A 225 -9.69 -8.46 3.18
N PRO A 226 -10.53 -7.71 3.93
CA PRO A 226 -11.28 -8.26 5.03
C PRO A 226 -12.37 -9.24 4.55
N VAL A 227 -12.77 -10.19 5.40
CA VAL A 227 -14.08 -10.86 5.24
C VAL A 227 -15.15 -9.95 5.83
N TYR A 228 -15.97 -9.35 4.99
CA TYR A 228 -16.97 -8.38 5.42
C TYR A 228 -18.02 -9.00 6.36
N SER A 229 -18.27 -8.34 7.50
CA SER A 229 -19.36 -8.70 8.42
C SER A 229 -20.43 -7.61 8.43
N PRO A 230 -21.66 -7.87 7.94
CA PRO A 230 -22.75 -6.91 8.07
C PRO A 230 -23.16 -6.71 9.55
N TYR A 231 -22.93 -7.70 10.41
CA TYR A 231 -23.25 -7.64 11.84
C TYR A 231 -22.33 -6.71 12.62
N ALA A 232 -21.11 -6.45 12.13
CA ALA A 232 -20.22 -5.46 12.75
C ALA A 232 -20.82 -4.05 12.76
N THR A 233 -21.77 -3.75 11.87
CA THR A 233 -22.46 -2.44 11.83
C THR A 233 -23.54 -2.30 12.92
N SER A 234 -24.02 -3.40 13.53
CA SER A 234 -25.02 -3.36 14.59
C SER A 234 -24.46 -3.06 15.98
N LEU A 235 -23.13 -3.04 16.13
CA LEU A 235 -22.46 -2.82 17.40
C LEU A 235 -22.56 -1.36 17.88
N ASP A 236 -22.79 -1.17 19.18
CA ASP A 236 -22.90 0.16 19.79
C ASP A 236 -21.52 0.84 19.88
N ARG A 237 -21.34 1.97 19.21
CA ARG A 237 -20.05 2.69 19.16
C ARG A 237 -19.59 3.21 20.53
N GLY A 238 -20.52 3.58 21.42
CA GLY A 238 -20.21 4.05 22.76
C GLY A 238 -19.64 2.91 23.62
N ASN A 239 -20.29 1.75 23.59
CA ASN A 239 -19.78 0.54 24.23
C ASN A 239 -18.44 0.11 23.63
N SER A 240 -18.28 0.19 22.31
CA SER A 240 -17.01 -0.16 21.68
C SER A 240 -15.83 0.71 22.12
N ALA A 241 -16.08 1.98 22.50
CA ALA A 241 -15.04 2.87 23.01
C ALA A 241 -14.72 2.68 24.51
N ASN A 242 -15.51 1.91 25.25
CA ASN A 242 -15.32 1.71 26.69
C ASN A 242 -14.01 0.96 26.99
N PRO A 243 -13.09 1.52 27.79
CA PRO A 243 -11.87 0.83 28.19
C PRO A 243 -12.09 -0.24 29.25
N ASN A 244 -13.15 -0.13 30.06
CA ASN A 244 -13.46 -1.07 31.14
C ASN A 244 -14.19 -2.28 30.58
N ARG A 245 -13.44 -3.38 30.41
CA ARG A 245 -13.90 -4.65 29.85
C ARG A 245 -13.99 -5.71 30.93
N LYS A 246 -15.00 -6.58 30.83
CA LYS A 246 -15.24 -7.65 31.80
C LYS A 246 -14.26 -8.81 31.61
N TRP A 247 -13.96 -9.15 30.36
CA TRP A 247 -13.10 -10.27 30.00
C TRP A 247 -11.77 -9.76 29.48
N LEU A 248 -10.67 -10.46 29.81
CA LEU A 248 -9.37 -10.14 29.25
C LEU A 248 -9.31 -10.62 27.80
N VAL A 249 -9.64 -11.89 27.56
CA VAL A 249 -9.63 -12.50 26.22
C VAL A 249 -10.98 -13.18 25.95
N VAL A 250 -11.54 -12.95 24.76
CA VAL A 250 -12.75 -13.63 24.28
C VAL A 250 -12.43 -14.41 23.00
N SER A 251 -12.68 -15.72 23.01
CA SER A 251 -12.69 -16.57 21.82
C SER A 251 -14.14 -16.87 21.42
N SER A 252 -14.55 -16.47 20.21
CA SER A 252 -15.95 -16.56 19.75
C SER A 252 -16.18 -17.39 18.48
N GLN A 253 -15.10 -17.92 17.91
CA GLN A 253 -15.11 -18.64 16.65
C GLN A 253 -15.53 -20.09 16.89
N VAL A 254 -16.47 -20.57 16.06
CA VAL A 254 -17.05 -21.92 16.18
C VAL A 254 -16.53 -22.91 15.14
N ASN A 255 -15.86 -22.40 14.12
CA ASN A 255 -15.36 -23.15 12.96
C ASN A 255 -13.83 -23.33 13.03
N ILE A 256 -13.30 -23.52 14.23
CA ILE A 256 -11.89 -23.77 14.50
C ILE A 256 -11.60 -25.28 14.54
N HIS A 257 -10.35 -25.66 14.30
CA HIS A 257 -9.98 -27.08 14.34
C HIS A 257 -10.17 -27.66 15.75
N PRO A 258 -10.64 -28.93 15.90
CA PRO A 258 -10.92 -29.52 17.20
C PRO A 258 -9.76 -29.48 18.21
N GLU A 259 -8.51 -29.63 17.72
CA GLU A 259 -7.32 -29.57 18.57
C GLU A 259 -7.18 -28.22 19.28
N TYR A 260 -7.36 -27.10 18.56
CA TYR A 260 -7.30 -25.78 19.18
C TYR A 260 -8.48 -25.52 20.09
N SER A 261 -9.68 -26.02 19.77
CA SER A 261 -10.82 -25.87 20.68
C SER A 261 -10.57 -26.58 22.01
N LEU A 262 -9.98 -27.78 21.99
CA LEU A 262 -9.65 -28.53 23.20
C LEU A 262 -8.57 -27.80 24.03
N GLU A 263 -7.54 -27.27 23.38
CA GLU A 263 -6.50 -26.48 24.05
C GLU A 263 -7.09 -25.22 24.69
N LEU A 264 -7.94 -24.47 23.98
CA LEU A 264 -8.60 -23.28 24.49
C LEU A 264 -9.50 -23.58 25.70
N LEU A 265 -10.28 -24.66 25.65
CA LEU A 265 -11.12 -25.09 26.76
C LEU A 265 -10.27 -25.46 27.98
N GLY A 266 -9.18 -26.20 27.79
CA GLY A 266 -8.23 -26.52 28.87
C GLY A 266 -7.58 -25.28 29.48
N LEU A 267 -7.27 -24.27 28.67
CA LEU A 267 -6.79 -22.97 29.16
C LEU A 267 -7.87 -22.24 29.97
N ALA A 268 -9.11 -22.24 29.50
CA ALA A 268 -10.22 -21.56 30.17
C ALA A 268 -10.56 -22.18 31.55
N GLU A 269 -10.32 -23.47 31.76
CA GLU A 269 -10.47 -24.12 33.07
C GLU A 269 -9.50 -23.56 34.13
N THR A 270 -8.30 -23.17 33.71
CA THR A 270 -7.25 -22.64 34.60
C THR A 270 -7.21 -21.12 34.65
N ARG A 271 -7.72 -20.44 33.61
CA ARG A 271 -7.66 -18.99 33.44
C ARG A 271 -9.08 -18.40 33.34
N ALA A 272 -9.65 -18.00 34.48
CA ALA A 272 -10.97 -17.39 34.56
C ALA A 272 -11.13 -16.06 33.77
N GLU A 273 -10.03 -15.45 33.33
CA GLU A 273 -9.99 -14.22 32.53
C GLU A 273 -10.28 -14.46 31.03
N LEU A 274 -10.21 -15.73 30.59
CA LEU A 274 -10.44 -16.19 29.23
C LEU A 274 -11.86 -16.74 29.08
N LEU A 275 -12.67 -16.12 28.21
CA LEU A 275 -13.99 -16.60 27.83
C LEU A 275 -13.89 -17.35 26.50
N VAL A 276 -14.16 -18.66 26.51
CA VAL A 276 -14.28 -19.49 25.30
C VAL A 276 -15.75 -19.77 25.05
N LEU A 277 -16.21 -19.41 23.86
CA LEU A 277 -17.59 -19.51 23.43
C LEU A 277 -17.74 -20.58 22.34
N GLU A 278 -18.60 -21.56 22.59
CA GLU A 278 -18.89 -22.68 21.71
C GLU A 278 -20.29 -22.55 21.05
N PRO A 279 -20.62 -23.39 20.06
CA PRO A 279 -22.00 -23.53 19.59
C PRO A 279 -22.93 -23.93 20.75
N CYS A 280 -24.11 -23.34 20.83
CA CYS A 280 -25.11 -23.74 21.82
C CYS A 280 -25.75 -25.09 21.46
N PRO A 281 -25.90 -26.02 22.43
CA PRO A 281 -26.66 -27.26 22.22
C PRO A 281 -28.09 -26.95 21.78
N ASP A 282 -28.62 -27.72 20.82
CA ASP A 282 -30.01 -27.66 20.34
C ASP A 282 -30.49 -26.32 19.76
N GLN A 283 -29.57 -25.44 19.35
CA GLN A 283 -29.92 -24.17 18.69
C GLN A 283 -29.29 -24.05 17.30
N THR A 284 -30.13 -23.83 16.29
CA THR A 284 -29.69 -23.55 14.90
C THR A 284 -29.25 -22.11 14.69
N ASN A 285 -29.41 -21.23 15.69
CA ASN A 285 -29.07 -19.83 15.58
C ASN A 285 -27.56 -19.59 15.69
N THR A 286 -26.93 -19.29 14.56
CA THR A 286 -25.51 -18.98 14.45
C THR A 286 -25.10 -17.66 15.10
N SER A 287 -26.02 -16.87 15.65
CA SER A 287 -25.72 -15.65 16.41
C SER A 287 -25.58 -15.90 17.93
N LEU A 288 -25.97 -17.09 18.40
CA LEU A 288 -25.89 -17.45 19.81
C LEU A 288 -24.65 -18.31 20.05
N ARG A 289 -23.98 -18.05 21.17
CA ARG A 289 -22.83 -18.80 21.64
C ARG A 289 -23.00 -19.15 23.10
N CYS A 290 -22.43 -20.27 23.52
CA CYS A 290 -22.59 -20.76 24.87
C CYS A 290 -21.24 -21.02 25.54
N SER A 291 -21.19 -20.82 26.85
CA SER A 291 -20.05 -21.21 27.69
C SER A 291 -20.56 -21.58 29.07
N ALA A 292 -20.24 -22.79 29.54
CA ALA A 292 -20.68 -23.32 30.84
C ALA A 292 -22.20 -23.14 31.12
N GLY A 293 -23.05 -23.32 30.10
CA GLY A 293 -24.50 -23.18 30.19
C GLY A 293 -25.06 -21.75 30.08
N ASN A 294 -24.20 -20.72 30.04
CA ASN A 294 -24.61 -19.33 29.81
C ASN A 294 -24.68 -19.03 28.31
N ILE A 295 -25.68 -18.23 27.91
CA ILE A 295 -25.90 -17.82 26.52
C ILE A 295 -25.40 -16.40 26.29
N TYR A 296 -24.67 -16.21 25.19
CA TYR A 296 -24.10 -14.93 24.76
C TYR A 296 -24.48 -14.61 23.33
N TYR A 297 -24.71 -13.32 23.05
CA TYR A 297 -25.02 -12.82 21.72
C TYR A 297 -23.76 -12.40 20.98
N HIS A 298 -23.47 -13.04 19.86
CA HIS A 298 -22.39 -12.67 18.95
C HIS A 298 -22.92 -11.73 17.85
N PRO A 299 -22.19 -10.66 17.46
CA PRO A 299 -20.87 -10.23 17.95
C PRO A 299 -20.89 -9.31 19.19
N HIS A 300 -22.04 -9.03 19.82
CA HIS A 300 -22.16 -8.07 20.94
C HIS A 300 -21.25 -8.38 22.13
N ILE A 301 -21.07 -9.65 22.48
CA ILE A 301 -20.18 -10.09 23.56
C ILE A 301 -18.72 -9.64 23.37
N LEU A 302 -18.28 -9.38 22.15
CA LEU A 302 -16.93 -8.87 21.88
C LEU A 302 -16.72 -7.48 22.49
N GLN A 303 -17.78 -6.70 22.72
CA GLN A 303 -17.70 -5.41 23.40
C GLN A 303 -17.40 -5.54 24.91
N GLU A 304 -17.46 -6.74 25.47
CA GLU A 304 -17.08 -6.99 26.86
C GLU A 304 -15.63 -7.50 26.99
N GLY A 305 -14.94 -7.75 25.88
CA GLY A 305 -13.55 -8.23 25.83
C GLY A 305 -12.52 -7.12 25.65
N SER A 306 -11.38 -7.22 26.34
CA SER A 306 -10.20 -6.39 26.04
C SER A 306 -9.52 -6.84 24.76
N PHE A 307 -9.35 -8.15 24.64
CA PHE A 307 -8.78 -8.82 23.48
C PHE A 307 -9.73 -9.86 22.92
N CYS A 308 -9.72 -10.02 21.59
CA CYS A 308 -10.54 -11.00 20.89
C CYS A 308 -9.64 -11.88 20.05
N LEU A 309 -9.74 -13.19 20.26
CA LEU A 309 -8.94 -14.15 19.51
C LEU A 309 -9.46 -14.24 18.07
N VAL A 310 -8.53 -14.18 17.13
CA VAL A 310 -8.72 -14.42 15.70
C VAL A 310 -7.81 -15.59 15.33
N LEU A 311 -8.32 -16.79 15.54
CA LEU A 311 -7.65 -18.06 15.30
C LEU A 311 -7.94 -18.56 13.88
N ARG A 312 -7.03 -19.35 13.30
CA ARG A 312 -7.30 -20.05 12.04
C ARG A 312 -8.56 -20.93 12.14
N GLY A 313 -9.41 -20.86 11.12
CA GLY A 313 -10.59 -21.70 10.98
C GLY A 313 -10.51 -22.54 9.71
N ALA A 314 -11.62 -23.18 9.32
CA ALA A 314 -11.68 -23.91 8.05
C ALA A 314 -11.31 -23.05 6.83
N ARG A 315 -11.69 -21.76 6.86
CA ARG A 315 -11.12 -20.72 6.00
C ARG A 315 -10.17 -19.86 6.83
N LEU A 316 -9.07 -19.45 6.23
CA LEU A 316 -8.09 -18.60 6.88
C LEU A 316 -8.67 -17.20 7.20
N GLY A 317 -9.34 -16.59 6.22
CA GLY A 317 -10.06 -15.32 6.41
C GLY A 317 -11.41 -15.51 7.09
N GLN A 318 -11.69 -14.72 8.13
CA GLN A 318 -12.92 -14.80 8.93
C GLN A 318 -13.46 -13.42 9.32
N PRO A 319 -14.79 -13.28 9.51
CA PRO A 319 -15.42 -12.00 9.87
C PRO A 319 -15.04 -11.50 11.27
N THR A 320 -14.60 -12.41 12.16
CA THR A 320 -14.25 -12.11 13.55
C THR A 320 -13.22 -11.00 13.69
N LEU A 321 -12.27 -10.88 12.75
CA LEU A 321 -11.30 -9.79 12.74
C LEU A 321 -11.99 -8.41 12.68
N LEU A 322 -13.00 -8.26 11.81
CA LEU A 322 -13.70 -6.99 11.60
C LEU A 322 -14.65 -6.71 12.76
N GLU A 323 -15.32 -7.75 13.24
CA GLU A 323 -16.22 -7.67 14.39
C GLU A 323 -15.46 -7.27 15.65
N ALA A 324 -14.26 -7.81 15.87
CA ALA A 324 -13.38 -7.41 16.97
C ALA A 324 -13.00 -5.93 16.89
N LEU A 325 -12.54 -5.46 15.72
CA LEU A 325 -12.21 -4.04 15.52
C LEU A 325 -13.43 -3.14 15.74
N ALA A 326 -14.59 -3.50 15.20
CA ALA A 326 -15.84 -2.77 15.37
C ALA A 326 -16.32 -2.73 16.83
N ALA A 327 -16.09 -3.80 17.58
CA ALA A 327 -16.38 -3.91 19.01
C ALA A 327 -15.37 -3.15 19.89
N GLY A 328 -14.26 -2.65 19.32
CA GLY A 328 -13.16 -2.11 20.11
C GLY A 328 -12.47 -3.17 20.98
N CYS A 329 -12.50 -4.41 20.52
CA CYS A 329 -11.81 -5.54 21.10
C CYS A 329 -10.51 -5.76 20.33
N ILE A 330 -9.37 -5.72 21.00
CA ILE A 330 -8.06 -5.74 20.33
C ILE A 330 -7.82 -7.16 19.77
N PRO A 331 -7.67 -7.34 18.45
CA PRO A 331 -7.46 -8.67 17.89
C PRO A 331 -6.14 -9.28 18.38
N ILE A 332 -6.18 -10.53 18.83
CA ILE A 332 -5.00 -11.39 18.92
C ILE A 332 -5.09 -12.37 17.76
N VAL A 333 -4.23 -12.18 16.77
CA VAL A 333 -4.21 -12.99 15.55
C VAL A 333 -3.31 -14.19 15.78
N THR A 334 -3.90 -15.38 15.68
CA THR A 334 -3.22 -16.67 15.79
C THR A 334 -3.50 -17.47 14.52
N ALA A 335 -2.85 -17.05 13.44
CA ALA A 335 -2.97 -17.63 12.12
C ALA A 335 -1.68 -17.31 11.34
N ASP A 336 -0.68 -18.18 11.42
CA ASP A 336 0.72 -17.84 11.11
C ASP A 336 0.93 -17.41 9.66
N ALA A 337 0.20 -18.04 8.73
CA ALA A 337 0.35 -17.78 7.30
C ALA A 337 -0.66 -16.74 6.75
N MET A 338 -1.55 -16.20 7.59
CA MET A 338 -2.60 -15.27 7.16
C MET A 338 -2.03 -13.92 6.74
N VAL A 339 -2.33 -13.51 5.50
CA VAL A 339 -2.04 -12.15 5.04
C VAL A 339 -3.12 -11.21 5.53
N MET A 340 -2.76 -10.29 6.43
CA MET A 340 -3.70 -9.34 7.01
C MET A 340 -4.38 -8.44 5.95
N PRO A 341 -5.63 -8.01 6.15
CA PRO A 341 -6.31 -7.10 5.24
C PRO A 341 -5.52 -5.80 5.02
N PHE A 342 -5.33 -5.41 3.77
CA PHE A 342 -4.53 -4.26 3.37
C PHE A 342 -3.13 -4.23 4.03
N ALA A 343 -2.48 -5.39 4.18
CA ALA A 343 -1.15 -5.51 4.81
C ALA A 343 -0.08 -4.60 4.18
N ASP A 344 -0.24 -4.21 2.92
CA ASP A 344 0.72 -3.34 2.22
C ASP A 344 0.71 -1.89 2.75
N ILE A 345 -0.38 -1.44 3.38
CA ILE A 345 -0.56 -0.05 3.81
C ILE A 345 -0.91 0.09 5.30
N ILE A 346 -1.48 -0.93 5.94
CA ILE A 346 -1.87 -0.89 7.36
C ILE A 346 -0.80 -1.56 8.22
N ASP A 347 -0.27 -0.82 9.18
CA ASP A 347 0.59 -1.36 10.25
C ASP A 347 -0.26 -1.99 11.36
N TRP A 348 -0.52 -3.28 11.19
CA TRP A 348 -1.31 -4.07 12.12
C TRP A 348 -0.71 -4.20 13.51
N LYS A 349 0.61 -4.00 13.69
CA LYS A 349 1.26 -4.06 15.03
C LYS A 349 0.76 -2.95 15.96
N ARG A 350 0.10 -1.92 15.41
CA ARG A 350 -0.50 -0.83 16.18
C ARG A 350 -1.91 -1.13 16.68
N ALA A 351 -2.59 -2.11 16.10
CA ALA A 351 -4.01 -2.38 16.36
C ALA A 351 -4.28 -3.82 16.81
N ALA A 352 -3.33 -4.74 16.59
CA ALA A 352 -3.46 -6.16 16.90
C ALA A 352 -2.17 -6.72 17.53
N LEU A 353 -2.32 -7.83 18.25
CA LEU A 353 -1.22 -8.68 18.70
C LEU A 353 -1.14 -9.91 17.80
N PHE A 354 0.05 -10.50 17.70
CA PHE A 354 0.29 -11.72 16.95
C PHE A 354 0.91 -12.75 17.89
N VAL A 355 0.29 -13.92 17.97
CA VAL A 355 0.75 -15.07 18.76
C VAL A 355 0.78 -16.26 17.82
N GLY A 356 1.89 -16.99 17.80
CA GLY A 356 2.04 -18.15 16.93
C GLY A 356 1.03 -19.25 17.26
N GLU A 357 0.61 -20.03 16.26
CA GLU A 357 -0.34 -21.13 16.47
C GLU A 357 0.17 -22.17 17.49
N ALA A 358 1.47 -22.39 17.54
CA ALA A 358 2.13 -23.31 18.48
C ALA A 358 2.23 -22.74 19.92
N ASP A 359 2.06 -21.43 20.10
CA ASP A 359 2.22 -20.73 21.38
C ASP A 359 0.86 -20.31 21.97
N LEU A 360 -0.23 -20.97 21.55
CA LEU A 360 -1.60 -20.64 21.96
C LEU A 360 -1.78 -20.70 23.48
N ASN A 361 -1.05 -21.57 24.17
CA ASN A 361 -0.99 -21.65 25.63
C ASN A 361 -0.48 -20.37 26.32
N THR A 362 0.31 -19.52 25.65
CA THR A 362 0.84 -18.26 26.20
C THR A 362 -0.12 -17.07 26.03
N LEU A 363 -1.25 -17.27 25.35
CA LEU A 363 -2.21 -16.23 24.95
C LEU A 363 -2.59 -15.27 26.08
N VAL A 364 -2.94 -15.81 27.24
CA VAL A 364 -3.42 -15.00 28.37
C VAL A 364 -2.25 -14.22 29.00
N ASP A 365 -1.05 -14.81 29.07
CA ASP A 365 0.13 -14.16 29.63
C ASP A 365 0.60 -12.99 28.74
N VAL A 366 0.59 -13.20 27.42
CA VAL A 366 0.85 -12.13 26.44
C VAL A 366 -0.17 -11.01 26.60
N ALA A 367 -1.46 -11.32 26.66
CA ALA A 367 -2.51 -10.32 26.86
C ALA A 367 -2.33 -9.53 28.17
N THR A 368 -1.98 -10.21 29.27
CA THR A 368 -1.72 -9.61 30.59
C THR A 368 -0.49 -8.70 30.58
N SER A 369 0.55 -9.04 29.81
CA SER A 369 1.78 -8.25 29.73
C SER A 369 1.60 -6.86 29.10
N VAL A 370 0.54 -6.66 28.32
CA VAL A 370 0.25 -5.37 27.67
C VAL A 370 -0.35 -4.40 28.67
N SER A 371 0.30 -3.26 28.89
CA SER A 371 -0.18 -2.21 29.79
C SER A 371 -1.52 -1.60 29.36
N GLU A 372 -2.34 -1.15 30.31
CA GLU A 372 -3.63 -0.49 30.04
C GLU A 372 -3.52 0.69 29.07
N LYS A 373 -2.49 1.52 29.22
CA LYS A 373 -2.22 2.62 28.28
C LYS A 373 -2.03 2.12 26.85
N ARG A 374 -1.27 1.03 26.68
CA ARG A 374 -1.04 0.43 25.36
C ARG A 374 -2.33 -0.19 24.82
N ARG A 375 -3.13 -0.86 25.66
CA ARG A 375 -4.46 -1.38 25.27
C ARG A 375 -5.36 -0.27 24.74
N ASP A 376 -5.42 0.86 25.44
CA ASP A 376 -6.20 2.02 25.01
C ASP A 376 -5.73 2.61 23.67
N GLU A 377 -4.42 2.70 23.45
CA GLU A 377 -3.85 3.13 22.18
C GLU A 377 -4.23 2.18 21.04
N MET A 378 -4.07 0.87 21.26
CA MET A 378 -4.39 -0.16 20.26
C MET A 378 -5.89 -0.21 19.94
N ARG A 379 -6.75 -0.10 20.96
CA ARG A 379 -8.21 -0.04 20.78
C ARG A 379 -8.64 1.16 19.95
N LYS A 380 -8.14 2.36 20.29
CA LYS A 380 -8.42 3.59 19.54
C LYS A 380 -7.93 3.47 18.09
N GLN A 381 -6.76 2.87 17.88
CA GLN A 381 -6.24 2.60 16.55
C GLN A 381 -7.14 1.63 15.78
N GLY A 382 -7.53 0.50 16.37
CA GLY A 382 -8.38 -0.50 15.73
C GLY A 382 -9.76 0.03 15.34
N LEU A 383 -10.39 0.81 16.23
CA LEU A 383 -11.66 1.49 15.95
C LEU A 383 -11.54 2.48 14.79
N TRP A 384 -10.45 3.25 14.76
CA TRP A 384 -10.19 4.19 13.68
C TRP A 384 -9.97 3.48 12.34
N LEU A 385 -9.15 2.42 12.31
CA LEU A 385 -8.94 1.60 11.11
C LEU A 385 -10.26 1.02 10.60
N TYR A 386 -11.11 0.50 11.50
CA TYR A 386 -12.43 0.01 11.13
C TYR A 386 -13.30 1.09 10.50
N GLN A 387 -13.43 2.25 11.15
CA GLN A 387 -14.23 3.36 10.66
C GLN A 387 -13.72 3.92 9.32
N ARG A 388 -12.40 3.91 9.11
CA ARG A 388 -11.77 4.49 7.92
C ARG A 388 -11.80 3.55 6.72
N TYR A 389 -11.51 2.26 6.92
CA TYR A 389 -11.22 1.32 5.83
C TYR A 389 -12.22 0.16 5.73
N PHE A 390 -12.94 -0.19 6.79
CA PHE A 390 -13.67 -1.46 6.88
C PHE A 390 -15.16 -1.34 7.21
N SER A 391 -15.66 -0.15 7.57
CA SER A 391 -17.01 0.03 8.12
C SER A 391 -18.13 -0.28 7.14
N THR A 392 -17.88 -0.16 5.84
CA THR A 392 -18.87 -0.42 4.78
C THR A 392 -18.16 -1.02 3.57
N MET A 393 -18.92 -1.68 2.70
CA MET A 393 -18.38 -2.18 1.44
C MET A 393 -17.85 -1.05 0.54
N GLU A 394 -18.46 0.13 0.61
CA GLU A 394 -17.96 1.32 -0.08
C GLU A 394 -16.58 1.75 0.44
N ALA A 395 -16.37 1.77 1.76
CA ALA A 395 -15.07 2.11 2.34
C ALA A 395 -13.99 1.10 1.93
N VAL A 396 -14.30 -0.20 1.99
CA VAL A 396 -13.40 -1.27 1.53
C VAL A 396 -13.07 -1.08 0.06
N THR A 397 -14.09 -0.83 -0.77
CA THR A 397 -13.94 -0.66 -2.22
C THR A 397 -13.05 0.53 -2.54
N LEU A 398 -13.35 1.71 -1.99
CA LEU A 398 -12.56 2.91 -2.22
C LEU A 398 -11.11 2.73 -1.75
N THR A 399 -10.88 2.02 -0.64
CA THR A 399 -9.54 1.70 -0.15
C THR A 399 -8.74 0.85 -1.14
N VAL A 400 -9.36 -0.15 -1.77
CA VAL A 400 -8.73 -0.94 -2.85
C VAL A 400 -8.35 -0.05 -4.03
N LEU A 401 -9.26 0.80 -4.49
CA LEU A 401 -9.00 1.69 -5.63
C LEU A 401 -7.86 2.67 -5.33
N ASP A 402 -7.85 3.17 -4.11
CA ASP A 402 -6.84 4.03 -3.55
C ASP A 402 -5.46 3.34 -3.49
N ILE A 403 -5.38 2.08 -3.05
CA ILE A 403 -4.14 1.28 -3.08
C ILE A 403 -3.63 1.10 -4.51
N ILE A 404 -4.52 0.75 -5.45
CA ILE A 404 -4.13 0.58 -6.86
C ILE A 404 -3.63 1.91 -7.43
N ASN A 405 -4.29 3.03 -7.10
CA ASN A 405 -3.88 4.35 -7.55
C ASN A 405 -2.48 4.70 -7.08
N ASP A 406 -2.20 4.49 -5.79
CA ASP A 406 -0.90 4.78 -5.17
C ASP A 406 0.21 3.89 -5.77
N ARG A 407 -0.11 2.63 -6.14
CA ARG A 407 0.83 1.75 -6.86
C ARG A 407 1.12 2.22 -8.29
N VAL A 408 0.12 2.73 -9.00
CA VAL A 408 0.27 3.20 -10.39
C VAL A 408 0.93 4.57 -10.48
N PHE A 409 0.70 5.45 -9.51
CA PHE A 409 1.28 6.80 -9.44
C PHE A 409 2.06 7.01 -8.13
N PRO A 410 3.25 6.39 -7.97
CA PRO A 410 4.01 6.44 -6.72
C PRO A 410 4.40 7.85 -6.26
N HIS A 411 4.54 8.81 -7.18
CA HIS A 411 4.90 10.20 -6.86
C HIS A 411 3.78 10.98 -6.16
N HIS A 412 2.55 10.51 -6.23
CA HIS A 412 1.39 11.06 -5.50
C HIS A 412 0.78 10.04 -4.53
N ALA A 413 1.49 8.94 -4.24
CA ALA A 413 1.03 7.96 -3.29
C ALA A 413 0.93 8.57 -1.89
N ARG A 414 -0.06 8.12 -1.11
CA ARG A 414 -0.13 8.49 0.30
C ARG A 414 1.06 7.93 1.05
N THR A 415 1.53 8.74 1.98
CA THR A 415 2.54 8.39 2.98
C THR A 415 1.99 7.36 3.96
N TYR A 416 2.90 6.65 4.63
CA TYR A 416 2.56 5.75 5.73
C TYR A 416 1.72 6.46 6.80
N GLU A 417 2.02 7.73 7.06
CA GLU A 417 1.33 8.55 8.04
C GLU A 417 -0.14 8.75 7.71
N GLU A 418 -0.43 9.06 6.44
CA GLU A 418 -1.80 9.25 5.94
C GLU A 418 -2.63 7.97 5.99
N TRP A 419 -1.98 6.81 5.90
CA TRP A 419 -2.63 5.49 6.04
C TRP A 419 -2.82 5.05 7.50
N ASN A 420 -1.91 5.42 8.40
CA ASN A 420 -1.86 4.82 9.74
C ASN A 420 -2.16 5.77 10.90
N PHE A 421 -2.34 7.07 10.64
CA PHE A 421 -2.64 8.04 11.69
C PHE A 421 -3.92 8.82 11.39
N ALA A 422 -4.72 8.98 12.44
CA ALA A 422 -5.90 9.82 12.38
C ALA A 422 -5.51 11.30 12.05
N PRO A 423 -6.29 12.02 11.23
CA PRO A 423 -5.95 13.36 10.70
C PRO A 423 -5.56 14.42 11.75
N HIS A 424 -5.96 14.24 13.01
CA HIS A 424 -5.71 15.18 14.11
C HIS A 424 -4.47 14.84 14.95
N LYS A 425 -3.80 13.72 14.71
CA LYS A 425 -2.45 13.50 15.23
C LYS A 425 -1.51 14.25 14.31
N ARG A 426 -0.98 15.40 14.75
CA ARG A 426 0.16 16.05 14.09
C ARG A 426 1.31 15.07 14.09
N VAL A 427 1.45 14.28 13.03
CA VAL A 427 2.68 13.56 12.80
C VAL A 427 3.69 14.61 12.36
N PRO A 428 4.89 14.67 12.94
CA PRO A 428 5.98 15.40 12.32
C PRO A 428 6.17 14.79 10.93
N GLN A 429 5.67 15.44 9.89
CA GLN A 429 6.04 15.07 8.54
C GLN A 429 7.54 15.26 8.45
N SER A 430 8.23 14.24 7.94
CA SER A 430 9.65 14.41 7.63
C SER A 430 9.76 15.60 6.68
N PRO A 431 10.57 16.62 6.99
CA PRO A 431 10.68 17.81 6.13
C PRO A 431 11.33 17.46 4.78
N LEU A 432 11.83 16.24 4.61
CA LEU A 432 12.46 15.75 3.41
C LEU A 432 11.49 14.80 2.71
N PHE A 433 11.29 15.00 1.41
CA PHE A 433 10.49 14.15 0.51
C PHE A 433 11.12 12.76 0.29
N LEU A 434 11.67 12.14 1.34
CA LEU A 434 12.41 10.88 1.29
C LEU A 434 11.47 9.68 1.34
N PRO A 435 11.80 8.57 0.66
CA PRO A 435 11.07 7.32 0.79
C PRO A 435 11.15 6.79 2.23
N LEU A 436 10.12 6.04 2.65
CA LEU A 436 10.03 5.46 4.01
C LEU A 436 11.19 4.53 4.35
N THR A 437 11.74 3.85 3.34
CA THR A 437 12.92 3.01 3.48
C THR A 437 13.84 3.28 2.30
N ALA A 438 15.07 3.72 2.57
CA ALA A 438 16.05 3.94 1.51
C ALA A 438 16.43 2.60 0.83
N PRO A 439 16.67 2.59 -0.49
CA PRO A 439 17.04 1.39 -1.22
C PRO A 439 18.41 0.85 -0.75
N ARG A 440 18.59 -0.48 -0.78
CA ARG A 440 19.89 -1.12 -0.42
C ARG A 440 21.01 -0.74 -1.38
N ALA A 441 20.71 -0.71 -2.68
CA ALA A 441 21.64 -0.23 -3.71
C ALA A 441 21.40 1.27 -3.92
N PRO A 442 22.43 2.12 -4.00
CA PRO A 442 23.86 1.81 -4.19
C PRO A 442 24.71 1.63 -2.91
N GLY A 443 24.12 1.53 -1.72
CA GLY A 443 24.85 1.47 -0.45
C GLY A 443 25.17 2.87 0.10
N PHE A 444 26.32 3.02 0.78
CA PHE A 444 26.73 4.29 1.38
C PHE A 444 28.18 4.69 1.01
N THR A 445 28.48 5.99 1.13
CA THR A 445 29.82 6.56 0.96
C THR A 445 30.37 6.95 2.32
N ALA A 446 31.56 6.46 2.67
CA ALA A 446 32.24 6.86 3.89
C ALA A 446 33.09 8.11 3.65
N VAL A 447 32.93 9.13 4.49
CA VAL A 447 33.70 10.37 4.45
C VAL A 447 34.53 10.47 5.74
N ILE A 448 35.84 10.41 5.58
CA ILE A 448 36.83 10.46 6.67
C ILE A 448 37.54 11.79 6.62
N LEU A 449 37.42 12.59 7.68
CA LEU A 449 38.25 13.78 7.86
C LEU A 449 39.53 13.38 8.58
N THR A 450 40.69 13.71 8.01
CA THR A 450 41.98 13.35 8.64
C THR A 450 42.90 14.53 8.87
N TYR A 451 43.59 14.53 10.01
CA TYR A 451 44.62 15.50 10.37
C TYR A 451 45.76 14.82 11.14
N ASP A 452 46.88 14.58 10.44
CA ASP A 452 48.14 14.07 11.01
C ASP A 452 48.06 12.70 11.72
N ARG A 453 47.09 11.84 11.32
CA ARG A 453 46.89 10.48 11.88
C ARG A 453 46.83 9.40 10.80
N VAL A 454 47.91 9.31 10.02
CA VAL A 454 47.97 8.42 8.84
C VAL A 454 47.83 6.93 9.20
N GLU A 455 48.43 6.48 10.30
CA GLU A 455 48.37 5.06 10.72
C GLU A 455 46.94 4.63 11.11
N SER A 456 46.25 5.47 11.90
CA SER A 456 44.87 5.25 12.29
C SER A 456 43.93 5.28 11.08
N LEU A 457 44.14 6.24 10.17
CA LEU A 457 43.42 6.33 8.90
C LEU A 457 43.54 5.05 8.08
N PHE A 458 44.76 4.51 7.91
CA PHE A 458 44.98 3.30 7.13
C PHE A 458 44.36 2.07 7.79
N THR A 459 44.40 2.00 9.12
CA THR A 459 43.72 0.95 9.89
C THR A 459 42.20 1.02 9.71
N LEU A 460 41.64 2.23 9.76
CA LEU A 460 40.22 2.47 9.56
C LEU A 460 39.76 2.10 8.15
N ILE A 461 40.48 2.52 7.10
CA ILE A 461 40.17 2.17 5.71
C ILE A 461 40.11 0.64 5.53
N ASN A 462 41.08 -0.09 6.08
CA ASN A 462 41.11 -1.56 6.01
C ASN A 462 39.91 -2.25 6.70
N LYS A 463 39.30 -1.59 7.70
CA LYS A 463 38.08 -2.08 8.36
C LYS A 463 36.83 -1.73 7.57
N LEU A 464 36.69 -0.47 7.14
CA LEU A 464 35.53 0.01 6.38
C LEU A 464 35.31 -0.79 5.10
N VAL A 465 36.37 -1.11 4.37
CA VAL A 465 36.31 -1.85 3.10
C VAL A 465 35.69 -3.25 3.24
N ARG A 466 35.65 -3.81 4.46
CA ARG A 466 34.99 -5.09 4.74
C ARG A 466 33.48 -4.99 4.85
N VAL A 467 32.92 -3.78 5.00
CA VAL A 467 31.48 -3.57 5.11
C VAL A 467 30.84 -3.83 3.73
N PRO A 468 29.88 -4.76 3.61
CA PRO A 468 29.26 -5.11 2.33
C PRO A 468 28.66 -3.91 1.59
N SER A 469 27.90 -3.08 2.30
CA SER A 469 27.17 -1.94 1.75
C SER A 469 28.03 -0.68 1.51
N LEU A 470 29.33 -0.71 1.81
CA LEU A 470 30.22 0.39 1.47
C LEU A 470 30.44 0.45 -0.05
N SER A 471 30.11 1.59 -0.65
CA SER A 471 30.35 1.86 -2.07
C SER A 471 31.74 2.46 -2.29
N LYS A 472 32.09 3.51 -1.55
CA LYS A 472 33.30 4.32 -1.76
C LYS A 472 33.79 4.95 -0.45
N VAL A 473 35.10 5.16 -0.35
CA VAL A 473 35.72 5.95 0.73
C VAL A 473 36.24 7.26 0.17
N ILE A 474 35.88 8.37 0.82
CA ILE A 474 36.42 9.70 0.57
C ILE A 474 37.25 10.10 1.78
N VAL A 475 38.53 10.39 1.56
CA VAL A 475 39.43 10.93 2.57
C VAL A 475 39.59 12.42 2.32
N VAL A 476 39.08 13.22 3.24
CA VAL A 476 39.21 14.68 3.26
C VAL A 476 40.50 15.02 4.02
N TRP A 477 41.54 15.35 3.27
CA TRP A 477 42.87 15.65 3.80
C TRP A 477 42.92 17.07 4.35
N ASN A 478 42.91 17.20 5.67
CA ASN A 478 42.76 18.48 6.34
C ASN A 478 44.08 19.16 6.74
N ASN A 479 45.22 18.66 6.25
CA ASN A 479 46.55 19.17 6.60
C ASN A 479 47.21 19.88 5.40
N GLN A 480 47.25 21.22 5.43
CA GLN A 480 47.88 22.03 4.38
C GLN A 480 49.40 22.08 4.48
N ARG A 481 49.98 21.73 5.64
CA ARG A 481 51.43 21.79 5.87
C ARG A 481 52.14 20.52 5.42
N LYS A 482 51.42 19.39 5.37
CA LYS A 482 51.97 18.08 5.08
C LYS A 482 51.20 17.46 3.93
N ASN A 483 51.90 17.08 2.87
CA ASN A 483 51.30 16.35 1.77
C ASN A 483 50.86 14.96 2.24
N PRO A 484 49.75 14.43 1.68
CA PRO A 484 49.35 13.05 1.92
C PRO A 484 50.45 12.08 1.46
N PRO A 485 50.57 10.91 2.10
CA PRO A 485 51.53 9.90 1.68
C PRO A 485 51.34 9.54 0.19
N PRO A 486 52.42 9.22 -0.54
CA PRO A 486 52.31 8.72 -1.90
C PRO A 486 51.38 7.50 -2.00
N MET A 487 50.60 7.39 -3.09
CA MET A 487 49.57 6.35 -3.27
C MET A 487 50.07 4.90 -3.10
N HIS A 488 51.36 4.62 -3.33
CA HIS A 488 51.92 3.28 -3.13
C HIS A 488 51.97 2.84 -1.66
N LEU A 489 51.94 3.78 -0.71
CA LEU A 489 51.88 3.51 0.72
C LEU A 489 50.45 3.32 1.24
N TRP A 490 49.45 3.66 0.44
CA TRP A 490 48.05 3.52 0.84
C TRP A 490 47.62 2.05 0.83
N PRO A 491 46.66 1.66 1.69
CA PRO A 491 46.11 0.31 1.69
C PRO A 491 45.58 -0.09 0.32
N LYS A 492 46.00 -1.26 -0.19
CA LYS A 492 45.45 -1.86 -1.41
C LYS A 492 44.11 -2.51 -1.09
N VAL A 493 43.03 -1.83 -1.43
CA VAL A 493 41.66 -2.20 -1.05
C VAL A 493 40.76 -2.45 -2.27
N SER A 494 39.72 -3.26 -2.08
CA SER A 494 38.78 -3.64 -3.15
C SER A 494 37.78 -2.54 -3.51
N LYS A 495 37.51 -1.60 -2.60
CA LYS A 495 36.59 -0.47 -2.81
C LYS A 495 37.38 0.80 -3.17
N PRO A 496 36.86 1.69 -4.03
CA PRO A 496 37.58 2.90 -4.42
C PRO A 496 37.81 3.85 -3.24
N VAL A 497 39.02 4.38 -3.14
CA VAL A 497 39.40 5.43 -2.18
C VAL A 497 39.73 6.70 -2.97
N LYS A 498 39.06 7.81 -2.63
CA LYS A 498 39.28 9.13 -3.23
C LYS A 498 39.84 10.09 -2.19
N LEU A 499 40.83 10.88 -2.61
CA LEU A 499 41.53 11.82 -1.75
C LEU A 499 41.17 13.23 -2.17
N ILE A 500 40.64 14.01 -1.23
CA ILE A 500 40.24 15.40 -1.45
C ILE A 500 41.15 16.31 -0.64
N HIS A 501 41.80 17.25 -1.31
CA HIS A 501 42.66 18.24 -0.68
C HIS A 501 41.86 19.47 -0.27
N THR A 502 41.89 19.83 1.00
CA THR A 502 41.20 21.03 1.49
C THR A 502 42.11 22.26 1.45
N LYS A 503 41.52 23.42 1.20
CA LYS A 503 42.23 24.72 1.17
C LYS A 503 42.69 25.17 2.57
N GLU A 504 41.91 24.83 3.60
CA GLU A 504 42.12 25.25 4.99
C GLU A 504 41.69 24.15 5.95
N ASN A 505 42.31 24.07 7.13
CA ASN A 505 41.95 23.11 8.18
C ASN A 505 40.62 23.51 8.86
N LYS A 506 39.50 22.95 8.39
CA LYS A 506 38.17 23.16 8.95
C LYS A 506 37.48 21.83 9.24
N LEU A 507 36.80 21.72 10.38
CA LEU A 507 35.98 20.54 10.71
C LEU A 507 34.80 20.37 9.76
N SER A 508 34.25 21.49 9.25
CA SER A 508 33.14 21.48 8.31
C SER A 508 33.48 20.88 6.95
N ASN A 509 34.77 20.70 6.63
CA ASN A 509 35.18 20.19 5.32
C ASN A 509 34.61 18.80 5.01
N ARG A 510 34.25 18.00 6.01
CA ARG A 510 33.65 16.68 5.79
C ARG A 510 32.17 16.70 5.40
N PHE A 511 31.51 17.85 5.49
CA PHE A 511 30.07 17.99 5.20
C PHE A 511 29.80 18.65 3.85
N TYR A 512 30.84 19.01 3.07
CA TYR A 512 30.64 19.58 1.74
C TYR A 512 30.07 18.56 0.76
N PRO A 513 29.26 19.01 -0.21
CA PRO A 513 28.65 18.14 -1.22
C PRO A 513 29.63 17.81 -2.33
N TYR A 514 30.62 16.97 -2.03
CA TYR A 514 31.62 16.52 -3.01
C TYR A 514 30.97 15.73 -4.14
N GLU A 515 31.38 15.99 -5.38
CA GLU A 515 30.84 15.32 -6.58
C GLU A 515 31.07 13.80 -6.55
N GLU A 516 32.08 13.33 -5.82
CA GLU A 516 32.37 11.92 -5.63
C GLU A 516 31.34 11.18 -4.74
N ILE A 517 30.46 11.91 -4.03
CA ILE A 517 29.37 11.34 -3.21
C ILE A 517 28.17 11.03 -4.12
N GLU A 518 28.12 9.79 -4.59
CA GLU A 518 27.06 9.30 -5.49
C GLU A 518 25.90 8.63 -4.73
N THR A 519 26.14 8.19 -3.49
CA THR A 519 25.16 7.48 -2.66
C THR A 519 24.28 8.45 -1.88
N GLU A 520 23.04 8.05 -1.58
CA GLU A 520 22.13 8.85 -0.73
C GLU A 520 22.57 8.91 0.73
N ALA A 521 23.14 7.81 1.23
CA ALA A 521 23.68 7.71 2.58
C ALA A 521 25.15 8.13 2.63
N ILE A 522 25.50 8.95 3.62
CA ILE A 522 26.87 9.30 3.96
C ILE A 522 27.18 8.80 5.38
N LEU A 523 28.24 8.01 5.52
CA LEU A 523 28.85 7.72 6.81
C LEU A 523 29.97 8.73 7.07
N THR A 524 29.77 9.69 7.97
CA THR A 524 30.89 10.50 8.49
C THR A 524 31.55 9.78 9.65
N ILE A 525 32.87 9.65 9.59
CA ILE A 525 33.65 8.95 10.60
C ILE A 525 34.98 9.68 10.90
N ASP A 526 35.33 9.81 12.18
CA ASP A 526 36.60 10.37 12.63
C ASP A 526 37.76 9.38 12.39
N ASP A 527 38.96 9.90 12.12
CA ASP A 527 40.13 9.11 11.69
C ASP A 527 40.76 8.24 12.79
N ASP A 528 40.27 8.31 14.03
CA ASP A 528 40.68 7.50 15.18
C ASP A 528 39.65 6.46 15.63
N ILE A 529 38.48 6.38 14.99
CA ILE A 529 37.42 5.42 15.35
C ILE A 529 37.72 4.05 14.74
N VAL A 530 38.66 3.34 15.35
CA VAL A 530 39.08 2.01 14.90
C VAL A 530 38.39 0.87 15.66
N MET A 531 37.50 1.11 16.62
CA MET A 531 36.91 0.04 17.44
C MET A 531 35.71 -0.67 16.80
N LEU A 532 35.01 -0.04 15.86
CA LEU A 532 33.78 -0.60 15.28
C LEU A 532 34.06 -1.76 14.32
N THR A 533 33.16 -2.74 14.36
CA THR A 533 33.16 -3.91 13.48
C THR A 533 32.39 -3.64 12.19
N ALA A 534 32.60 -4.49 11.18
CA ALA A 534 31.87 -4.36 9.92
C ALA A 534 30.36 -4.62 10.10
N ASP A 535 29.99 -5.55 10.98
CA ASP A 535 28.59 -5.90 11.25
C ASP A 535 27.85 -4.77 11.96
N GLU A 536 28.50 -4.06 12.90
CA GLU A 536 27.92 -2.89 13.56
C GLU A 536 27.65 -1.75 12.57
N LEU A 537 28.58 -1.51 11.63
CA LEU A 537 28.41 -0.49 10.60
C LEU A 537 27.33 -0.88 9.58
N GLU A 538 27.26 -2.15 9.18
CA GLU A 538 26.21 -2.66 8.32
C GLU A 538 24.84 -2.54 9.00
N PHE A 539 24.75 -2.89 10.29
CA PHE A 539 23.54 -2.70 11.08
C PHE A 539 23.15 -1.22 11.17
N GLY A 540 24.10 -0.32 11.45
CA GLY A 540 23.85 1.12 11.48
C GLY A 540 23.34 1.66 10.14
N PHE A 541 23.83 1.13 9.02
CA PHE A 541 23.33 1.46 7.69
C PHE A 541 21.91 0.95 7.47
N GLU A 542 21.59 -0.31 7.81
CA GLU A 542 20.23 -0.84 7.70
C GLU A 542 19.23 -0.05 8.57
N VAL A 543 19.63 0.37 9.78
CA VAL A 543 18.81 1.26 10.62
C VAL A 543 18.62 2.63 9.99
N TRP A 544 19.68 3.23 9.42
CA TRP A 544 19.53 4.49 8.68
C TRP A 544 18.57 4.35 7.50
N ARG A 545 18.57 3.21 6.81
CA ARG A 545 17.64 2.97 5.71
C ARG A 545 16.19 3.00 6.16
N GLU A 546 15.87 2.56 7.38
CA GLU A 546 14.50 2.65 7.94
C GLU A 546 14.14 4.07 8.43
N PHE A 547 15.14 4.93 8.64
CA PHE A 547 14.96 6.32 9.11
C PHE A 547 15.86 7.31 8.34
N PRO A 548 15.70 7.42 7.00
CA PRO A 548 16.66 8.13 6.16
C PRO A 548 16.70 9.64 6.41
N ASP A 549 15.68 10.18 7.09
CA ASP A 549 15.57 11.56 7.49
C ASP A 549 16.30 11.92 8.80
N ARG A 550 16.83 10.92 9.52
CA ARG A 550 17.51 11.10 10.81
C ARG A 550 19.01 10.87 10.71
N ILE A 551 19.74 11.40 11.70
CA ILE A 551 21.12 11.01 11.95
C ILE A 551 21.11 9.72 12.78
N VAL A 552 21.70 8.66 12.23
CA VAL A 552 21.84 7.36 12.90
C VAL A 552 23.31 7.12 13.19
N GLY A 553 23.69 7.03 14.46
CA GLY A 553 25.09 6.94 14.83
C GLY A 553 25.27 6.36 16.23
N PHE A 554 26.54 6.11 16.57
CA PHE A 554 26.90 5.34 17.76
C PHE A 554 27.13 6.24 19.00
N PRO A 555 27.85 7.37 18.91
CA PRO A 555 28.09 8.19 20.09
C PRO A 555 26.90 9.12 20.36
N SER A 556 26.21 8.88 21.48
CA SER A 556 25.10 9.71 21.95
C SER A 556 25.54 10.80 22.93
N ARG A 557 24.83 11.93 22.93
CA ARG A 557 25.06 13.07 23.84
C ARG A 557 23.73 13.70 24.25
N THR A 558 23.79 14.52 25.31
CA THR A 558 22.61 15.25 25.75
C THR A 558 22.89 16.70 26.13
N HIS A 559 21.86 17.53 26.09
CA HIS A 559 21.89 18.88 26.64
C HIS A 559 20.97 18.92 27.87
N VAL A 560 21.48 19.48 28.96
CA VAL A 560 20.76 19.56 30.23
C VAL A 560 20.67 21.02 30.63
N TRP A 561 19.51 21.42 31.15
CA TRP A 561 19.33 22.76 31.70
C TRP A 561 19.94 22.82 33.09
N ASP A 562 20.96 23.66 33.27
CA ASP A 562 21.56 23.90 34.57
C ASP A 562 20.81 25.01 35.30
N ASN A 563 20.07 24.64 36.35
CA ASN A 563 19.30 25.56 37.17
C ASN A 563 20.17 26.58 37.93
N SER A 564 21.44 26.26 38.20
CA SER A 564 22.33 27.16 38.94
C SER A 564 22.87 28.29 38.05
N THR A 565 23.25 27.96 36.81
CA THR A 565 23.79 28.92 35.85
C THR A 565 22.74 29.49 34.89
N GLN A 566 21.51 28.95 34.91
CA GLN A 566 20.39 29.28 34.01
C GLN A 566 20.81 29.19 32.53
N ARG A 567 21.58 28.15 32.18
CA ARG A 567 22.10 27.92 30.83
C ARG A 567 22.01 26.45 30.47
N TRP A 568 21.91 26.17 29.17
CA TRP A 568 22.08 24.81 28.64
C TRP A 568 23.54 24.38 28.75
N LYS A 569 23.74 23.20 29.32
CA LYS A 569 25.04 22.54 29.46
C LYS A 569 25.08 21.31 28.54
N TYR A 570 26.22 21.10 27.90
CA TYR A 570 26.52 19.87 27.18
C TYR A 570 26.95 18.79 28.17
N GLU A 571 26.38 17.60 28.06
CA GLU A 571 26.68 16.45 28.91
C GLU A 571 27.04 15.22 28.07
N SER A 572 28.11 14.53 28.49
CA SER A 572 28.62 13.31 27.84
C SER A 572 28.35 12.05 28.64
N GLU A 573 27.56 12.13 29.71
CA GLU A 573 27.21 10.98 30.55
C GLU A 573 26.24 10.03 29.83
N TRP A 574 26.35 8.75 30.16
CA TRP A 574 25.47 7.70 29.68
C TRP A 574 24.13 7.81 30.38
N THR A 575 23.15 8.39 29.71
CA THR A 575 21.78 8.52 30.23
C THR A 575 20.77 7.88 29.28
N ASN A 576 19.60 7.54 29.80
CA ASN A 576 18.49 7.01 29.00
C ASN A 576 17.80 8.08 28.13
N GLN A 577 18.23 9.35 28.23
CA GLN A 577 17.66 10.47 27.49
C GLN A 577 18.71 11.12 26.61
N ILE A 578 18.60 10.90 25.31
CA ILE A 578 19.54 11.39 24.31
C ILE A 578 18.87 12.50 23.51
N SER A 579 19.60 13.56 23.22
CA SER A 579 19.12 14.66 22.37
C SER A 579 20.06 14.97 21.19
N MET A 580 21.24 14.35 21.15
CA MET A 580 22.22 14.54 20.08
C MET A 580 22.92 13.22 19.74
N VAL A 581 23.24 13.04 18.46
CA VAL A 581 24.11 11.98 17.94
C VAL A 581 25.32 12.65 17.31
N LEU A 582 26.53 12.26 17.71
CA LEU A 582 27.74 12.87 17.18
C LEU A 582 28.08 12.31 15.79
N THR A 583 28.38 13.22 14.87
CA THR A 583 28.79 12.90 13.48
C THR A 583 30.20 12.32 13.37
N GLY A 584 30.90 12.11 14.50
CA GLY A 584 32.18 11.40 14.54
C GLY A 584 32.06 9.92 14.18
N VAL A 585 30.86 9.33 14.30
CA VAL A 585 30.45 8.11 13.58
C VAL A 585 28.95 8.12 13.40
N ALA A 586 28.48 8.59 12.24
CA ALA A 586 27.04 8.60 11.95
C ALA A 586 26.72 8.55 10.45
N PHE A 587 25.61 7.88 10.15
CA PHE A 587 24.90 7.90 8.89
C PHE A 587 23.92 9.08 8.84
N HIS A 588 23.91 9.77 7.70
CA HIS A 588 22.98 10.86 7.43
C HIS A 588 22.80 11.00 5.91
N HIS A 589 21.70 11.61 5.51
CA HIS A 589 21.37 11.79 4.10
C HIS A 589 22.23 12.87 3.44
N LYS A 590 22.67 12.64 2.20
CA LYS A 590 23.49 13.59 1.40
C LYS A 590 22.86 14.97 1.25
N TYR A 591 21.54 15.06 1.34
CA TYR A 591 20.79 16.32 1.29
C TYR A 591 21.32 17.34 2.31
N TRP A 592 21.70 16.89 3.50
CA TRP A 592 22.20 17.76 4.57
C TRP A 592 23.54 18.44 4.22
N SER A 593 24.27 17.95 3.21
CA SER A 593 25.48 18.60 2.69
C SER A 593 25.19 19.80 1.78
N TYR A 594 23.94 19.98 1.33
CA TYR A 594 23.53 21.06 0.43
C TYR A 594 22.76 22.19 1.12
N LEU A 595 22.43 22.04 2.41
CA LEU A 595 21.90 23.12 3.25
C LEU A 595 23.05 23.95 3.83
#